data_AF-A0A9W8WH31-F1
#
_entry.id   AF-A0A9W8WH31-F1
#
_cell.length_a   1.000
_cell.length_b   1.000
_cell.length_c   1.000
_cell.angle_alpha   90.00
_cell.angle_beta   90.00
_cell.angle_gamma   90.00
#
_symmetry.space_group_name_H-M   'P 1'
#
loop_
_entity.id
_entity.type
_entity.pdbx_description
1 polymer ?
#
loop_
_entity_poly.entity_id
_entity_poly.type
_entity_poly.pdbx_seq_one_letter_code
_entity_poly.pdbx_strand_id
1 'polypeptide(L)'
;MASRELLVVILNHTNEELDLEPDSPTLQHGHWMDTTDSQPPAQILAGESGMLRCKSSHVGAGVSGSVTYRVIGYEERYKVTFLWNVPYVGQNKFDSLCAADGFAVRMLGGRGNQAVAVFVFEPAQSQRLDYNVGTAVIKGPVECAGAPVSRFR
;
A
#
# COMPACT_ATOMS: atom_id res chain seq x y z
N MET A 1 -6.81 -11.69 -29.32
CA MET A 1 -6.89 -10.24 -29.03
C MET A 1 -7.10 -10.10 -27.52
N ALA A 2 -6.19 -9.43 -26.80
CA ALA A 2 -6.13 -9.52 -25.33
C ALA A 2 -6.58 -8.23 -24.64
N SER A 3 -7.38 -8.39 -23.58
CA SER A 3 -7.69 -7.36 -22.59
C SER A 3 -6.52 -7.19 -21.61
N ARG A 4 -6.38 -6.00 -21.01
CA ARG A 4 -5.46 -5.73 -19.91
C ARG A 4 -6.22 -5.74 -18.59
N GLU A 5 -5.65 -6.42 -17.61
CA GLU A 5 -6.19 -6.49 -16.25
C GLU A 5 -5.11 -6.08 -15.26
N LEU A 6 -5.51 -5.34 -14.24
CA LEU A 6 -4.63 -4.88 -13.18
C LEU A 6 -5.28 -5.15 -11.82
N LEU A 7 -4.52 -5.84 -10.97
CA LEU A 7 -4.76 -5.93 -9.54
C LEU A 7 -3.81 -4.96 -8.83
N VAL A 8 -4.34 -4.03 -8.04
CA VAL A 8 -3.51 -3.21 -7.15
C VAL A 8 -3.76 -3.62 -5.71
N VAL A 9 -2.67 -3.84 -4.98
CA VAL A 9 -2.65 -4.16 -3.56
C VAL A 9 -1.88 -3.07 -2.84
N ILE A 10 -2.50 -2.44 -1.86
CA ILE A 10 -1.89 -1.41 -1.01
C ILE A 10 -1.72 -2.06 0.37
N LEU A 11 -0.47 -2.24 0.79
CA LEU A 11 -0.12 -2.77 2.11
C LEU A 11 0.21 -1.59 3.02
N ASN A 12 -0.57 -1.41 4.07
CA ASN A 12 -0.31 -0.41 5.09
C ASN A 12 0.57 -1.02 6.18
N HIS A 13 1.88 -0.83 6.09
CA HIS A 13 2.84 -1.26 7.11
C HIS A 13 3.14 -0.15 8.14
N THR A 14 2.25 0.83 8.25
CA THR A 14 2.32 1.88 9.26
C THR A 14 1.32 1.61 10.38
N ASN A 15 1.45 2.36 11.47
CA ASN A 15 0.48 2.36 12.56
C ASN A 15 -0.66 3.37 12.34
N GLU A 16 -0.72 4.00 11.16
CA GLU A 16 -1.69 5.03 10.83
C GLU A 16 -2.80 4.48 9.96
N GLU A 17 -3.99 5.05 10.05
CA GLU A 17 -5.11 4.70 9.17
C GLU A 17 -5.08 5.56 7.90
N LEU A 18 -5.57 5.00 6.80
CA LEU A 18 -5.67 5.67 5.52
C LEU A 18 -7.13 5.82 5.10
N ASP A 19 -7.59 7.05 4.91
CA ASP A 19 -8.92 7.34 4.38
C ASP A 19 -8.85 7.78 2.92
N LEU A 20 -9.76 7.26 2.11
CA LEU A 20 -9.86 7.58 0.69
C LEU A 20 -10.24 9.05 0.52
N GLU A 21 -9.47 9.77 -0.30
CA GLU A 21 -9.76 11.17 -0.57
C GLU A 21 -11.07 11.34 -1.37
N PRO A 22 -11.90 12.36 -1.08
CA PRO A 22 -13.19 12.57 -1.76
C PRO A 22 -13.09 12.72 -3.29
N ASP A 23 -11.98 13.28 -3.78
CA ASP A 23 -11.71 13.46 -5.21
C ASP A 23 -11.04 12.22 -5.85
N SER A 24 -11.04 11.08 -5.15
CA SER A 24 -10.40 9.83 -5.51
C SER A 24 -11.38 8.65 -5.42
N PRO A 25 -11.19 7.56 -6.18
CA PRO A 25 -10.16 7.31 -7.19
C PRO A 25 -10.42 7.96 -8.55
N THR A 26 -9.38 8.02 -9.39
CA THR A 26 -9.50 8.46 -10.79
C THR A 26 -8.99 7.38 -11.75
N LEU A 27 -9.74 7.11 -12.81
CA LEU A 27 -9.33 6.24 -13.93
C LEU A 27 -9.37 7.07 -15.21
N GLN A 28 -8.21 7.28 -15.86
CA GLN A 28 -8.18 7.92 -17.18
C GLN A 28 -8.50 6.91 -18.30
N HIS A 29 -8.12 5.65 -18.10
CA HIS A 29 -8.39 4.57 -19.05
C HIS A 29 -8.77 3.27 -18.33
N GLY A 30 -9.74 2.55 -18.90
CA GLY A 30 -10.29 1.33 -18.33
C GLY A 30 -11.46 1.61 -17.39
N HIS A 31 -11.87 0.57 -16.67
CA HIS A 31 -12.97 0.62 -15.70
C HIS A 31 -12.73 -0.34 -14.56
N TRP A 32 -13.38 -0.09 -13.42
CA TRP A 32 -13.43 -1.03 -12.31
C TRP A 32 -14.11 -2.33 -12.77
N MET A 33 -13.69 -3.46 -12.19
CA MET A 33 -14.38 -4.72 -12.46
C MET A 33 -15.80 -4.71 -11.88
N ASP A 34 -16.70 -5.54 -12.42
CA ASP A 34 -18.12 -5.57 -12.04
C ASP A 34 -18.39 -6.22 -10.67
N THR A 35 -17.38 -6.28 -9.80
CA THR A 35 -17.44 -6.83 -8.44
C THR A 35 -17.35 -5.70 -7.42
N THR A 36 -18.08 -5.80 -6.31
CA THR A 36 -18.02 -4.81 -5.21
C THR A 36 -16.61 -4.62 -4.66
N ASP A 37 -15.80 -5.68 -4.64
CA ASP A 37 -14.43 -5.66 -4.12
C ASP A 37 -13.39 -5.13 -5.12
N SER A 38 -13.85 -4.54 -6.23
CA SER A 38 -12.96 -3.99 -7.27
C SER A 38 -12.59 -2.53 -7.01
N GLN A 39 -13.44 -1.79 -6.30
CA GLN A 39 -13.19 -0.40 -5.98
C GLN A 39 -12.21 -0.30 -4.81
N PRO A 40 -11.42 0.78 -4.74
CA PRO A 40 -10.57 1.02 -3.59
C PRO A 40 -11.42 1.10 -2.32
N PRO A 41 -10.99 0.48 -1.21
CA PRO A 41 -11.69 0.58 0.05
C PRO A 41 -11.67 2.02 0.55
N ALA A 42 -12.78 2.45 1.16
CA ALA A 42 -12.91 3.80 1.72
C ALA A 42 -11.90 4.06 2.84
N GLN A 43 -11.49 3.01 3.56
CA GLN A 43 -10.51 3.07 4.62
C GLN A 43 -9.60 1.84 4.59
N ILE A 44 -8.33 2.01 4.94
CA ILE A 44 -7.37 0.92 5.19
C ILE A 44 -6.81 1.14 6.59
N LEU A 45 -7.09 0.22 7.52
CA LEU A 45 -6.64 0.34 8.90
C LEU A 45 -5.12 0.16 9.03
N ALA A 46 -4.60 0.53 10.18
CA ALA A 46 -3.20 0.29 10.56
C ALA A 46 -2.84 -1.19 10.45
N GLY A 47 -1.76 -1.51 9.73
CA GLY A 47 -1.32 -2.89 9.51
C GLY A 47 -2.15 -3.69 8.48
N GLU A 48 -3.24 -3.13 7.94
CA GLU A 48 -4.12 -3.83 6.99
C GLU A 48 -3.73 -3.59 5.52
N SER A 49 -4.52 -4.16 4.60
CA SER A 49 -4.32 -4.02 3.16
C SER A 49 -5.59 -3.65 2.43
N GLY A 50 -5.48 -2.74 1.46
CA GLY A 50 -6.52 -2.45 0.49
C GLY A 50 -6.27 -3.16 -0.84
N MET A 51 -7.35 -3.53 -1.52
CA MET A 51 -7.29 -4.17 -2.84
C MET A 51 -8.26 -3.49 -3.80
N LEU A 52 -7.85 -3.33 -5.05
CA LEU A 52 -8.70 -2.82 -6.12
C LEU A 52 -8.34 -3.50 -7.45
N ARG A 53 -9.31 -3.58 -8.36
CA ARG A 53 -9.19 -4.27 -9.64
C ARG A 53 -9.79 -3.48 -10.77
N CYS A 54 -9.00 -3.27 -11.83
CA CYS A 54 -9.43 -2.56 -13.02
C CYS A 54 -9.07 -3.35 -14.29
N LYS A 55 -9.88 -3.17 -15.33
CA LYS A 55 -9.72 -3.84 -16.63
C LYS A 55 -9.82 -2.82 -17.76
N SER A 56 -9.21 -3.13 -18.90
CA SER A 56 -9.31 -2.28 -20.09
C SER A 56 -10.74 -2.27 -20.63
N SER A 57 -11.18 -1.14 -21.15
CA SER A 57 -12.54 -0.95 -21.70
C SER A 57 -12.81 -1.80 -22.94
N HIS A 58 -11.80 -2.03 -23.77
CA HIS A 58 -11.86 -2.88 -24.93
C HIS A 58 -10.50 -3.50 -25.26
N VAL A 59 -10.50 -4.51 -26.12
CA VAL A 59 -9.29 -5.06 -26.71
C VAL A 59 -8.49 -3.93 -27.38
N GLY A 60 -7.19 -3.88 -27.12
CA GLY A 60 -6.33 -2.82 -27.69
C GLY A 60 -6.18 -1.59 -26.81
N ALA A 61 -6.90 -1.49 -25.69
CA ALA A 61 -6.77 -0.41 -24.71
C ALA A 61 -5.87 -0.79 -23.53
N GLY A 62 -5.34 0.23 -22.85
CA GLY A 62 -4.62 0.11 -21.58
C GLY A 62 -5.52 0.36 -20.37
N VAL A 63 -4.91 0.31 -19.19
CA VAL A 63 -5.52 0.69 -17.91
C VAL A 63 -4.62 1.72 -17.25
N SER A 64 -5.17 2.88 -16.88
CA SER A 64 -4.41 3.90 -16.16
C SER A 64 -5.29 4.63 -15.17
N GLY A 65 -4.71 4.97 -14.03
CA GLY A 65 -5.42 5.61 -12.94
C GLY A 65 -4.52 5.98 -11.79
N SER A 66 -5.16 6.54 -10.79
CA SER A 66 -4.58 6.76 -9.48
C SER A 66 -5.62 6.62 -8.39
N VAL A 67 -5.13 6.33 -7.19
CA VAL A 67 -5.91 6.44 -5.96
C VAL A 67 -5.08 7.20 -4.92
N THR A 68 -5.73 8.11 -4.22
CA THR A 68 -5.12 8.94 -3.18
C THR A 68 -5.80 8.67 -1.86
N TYR A 69 -4.98 8.42 -0.85
CA TYR A 69 -5.40 8.32 0.53
C TYR A 69 -4.79 9.44 1.36
N ARG A 70 -5.51 9.87 2.38
CA ARG A 70 -5.02 10.75 3.44
C ARG A 70 -4.67 9.92 4.66
N VAL A 71 -3.58 10.30 5.31
CA VAL A 71 -3.15 9.70 6.58
C VAL A 71 -3.95 10.33 7.72
N ILE A 72 -4.69 9.52 8.47
CA ILE A 72 -5.49 9.97 9.62
C ILE A 72 -4.56 10.32 10.79
N GLY A 73 -4.96 11.32 11.58
CA GLY A 73 -4.14 11.86 12.67
C GLY A 73 -3.16 12.97 12.26
N TYR A 74 -3.00 13.22 10.95
CA TYR A 74 -2.15 14.27 10.40
C TYR A 74 -2.95 15.40 9.75
N GLU A 75 -2.25 16.49 9.41
CA GLU A 75 -2.84 17.59 8.64
C GLU A 75 -3.34 17.12 7.26
N GLU A 76 -4.34 17.79 6.69
CA GLU A 76 -4.97 17.40 5.41
C GLU A 76 -4.00 17.33 4.21
N ARG A 77 -2.81 17.93 4.33
CA ARG A 77 -1.75 17.82 3.32
C ARG A 77 -1.05 16.47 3.27
N TYR A 78 -1.16 15.65 4.32
CA TYR A 78 -0.50 14.34 4.42
C TYR A 78 -1.27 13.31 3.59
N LYS A 79 -0.94 13.28 2.30
CA LYS A 79 -1.56 12.40 1.30
C LYS A 79 -0.53 11.48 0.67
N VAL A 80 -0.98 10.28 0.33
CA VAL A 80 -0.24 9.31 -0.47
C VAL A 80 -1.07 8.95 -1.71
N THR A 81 -0.48 9.12 -2.88
CA THR A 81 -1.10 8.80 -4.17
C THR A 81 -0.37 7.63 -4.80
N PHE A 82 -1.11 6.61 -5.20
CA PHE A 82 -0.61 5.44 -5.93
C PHE A 82 -1.06 5.55 -7.39
N LEU A 83 -0.13 5.45 -8.33
CA LEU A 83 -0.37 5.63 -9.75
C LEU A 83 -0.03 4.37 -10.53
N TRP A 84 -0.82 4.07 -11.55
CA TRP A 84 -0.56 2.98 -12.48
C TRP A 84 -0.87 3.36 -13.91
N ASN A 85 -0.08 2.80 -14.83
CA ASN A 85 -0.29 2.87 -16.25
C ASN A 85 0.19 1.57 -16.92
N VAL A 86 -0.76 0.76 -17.37
CA VAL A 86 -0.57 -0.51 -18.06
C VAL A 86 -1.05 -0.31 -19.50
N PRO A 87 -0.17 0.16 -20.41
CA PRO A 87 -0.56 0.44 -21.80
C PRO A 87 -0.81 -0.86 -22.57
N TYR A 88 -1.57 -0.79 -23.67
CA TYR A 88 -1.76 -1.95 -24.55
C TYR A 88 -0.43 -2.42 -25.20
N VAL A 89 0.41 -1.46 -25.58
CA VAL A 89 1.78 -1.66 -26.09
C VAL A 89 2.73 -0.81 -25.26
N GLY A 90 3.78 -1.43 -24.72
CA GLY A 90 4.79 -0.76 -23.93
C GLY A 90 5.03 -1.45 -22.58
N GLN A 91 5.78 -0.76 -21.73
CA GLN A 91 6.07 -1.23 -20.38
C GLN A 91 5.04 -0.70 -19.39
N ASN A 92 4.66 -1.54 -18.43
CA ASN A 92 3.85 -1.13 -17.29
C ASN A 92 4.65 -0.15 -16.44
N LYS A 93 4.01 0.93 -16.04
CA LYS A 93 4.56 1.95 -15.15
C LYS A 93 3.70 2.01 -13.91
N PHE A 94 4.36 2.04 -12.77
CA PHE A 94 3.75 2.23 -11.48
C PHE A 94 4.57 3.29 -10.77
N ASP A 95 3.92 4.14 -9.98
CA ASP A 95 4.59 5.22 -9.27
C ASP A 95 3.79 5.58 -8.02
N SER A 96 4.40 6.36 -7.13
CA SER A 96 3.77 6.82 -5.92
C SER A 96 4.26 8.22 -5.54
N LEU A 97 3.33 9.07 -5.12
CA LEU A 97 3.63 10.39 -4.59
C LEU A 97 3.25 10.41 -3.11
N CYS A 98 4.23 10.66 -2.23
CA CYS A 98 4.01 10.75 -0.79
C CYS A 98 4.35 12.17 -0.33
N ALA A 99 3.33 12.95 0.05
CA ALA A 99 3.51 14.28 0.62
C ALA A 99 3.68 14.24 2.15
N ALA A 100 3.57 13.06 2.75
CA ALA A 100 3.69 12.82 4.17
C ALA A 100 5.17 12.64 4.57
N ASP A 101 5.76 13.65 5.19
CA ASP A 101 7.10 13.56 5.76
C ASP A 101 7.14 12.43 6.81
N GLY A 102 8.21 11.63 6.78
CA GLY A 102 8.33 10.47 7.67
C GLY A 102 7.69 9.18 7.16
N PHE A 103 7.17 9.18 5.93
CA PHE A 103 6.65 7.98 5.25
C PHE A 103 7.29 7.77 3.88
N ALA A 104 7.33 6.52 3.44
CA ALA A 104 7.83 6.11 2.14
C ALA A 104 6.89 5.07 1.52
N VAL A 105 6.90 4.98 0.19
CA VAL A 105 6.19 3.94 -0.54
C VAL A 105 7.20 3.11 -1.32
N ARG A 106 7.21 1.81 -1.07
CA ARG A 106 7.93 0.84 -1.90
C ARG A 106 6.97 0.21 -2.89
N MET A 107 7.36 0.12 -4.16
CA MET A 107 6.51 -0.39 -5.22
C MET A 107 7.10 -1.65 -5.87
N LEU A 108 6.24 -2.65 -6.09
CA LEU A 108 6.54 -3.90 -6.78
C LEU A 108 5.56 -4.06 -7.94
N GLY A 109 6.04 -3.94 -9.17
CA GLY A 109 5.24 -4.00 -10.38
C GLY A 109 5.41 -5.29 -11.16
N GLY A 110 4.30 -5.95 -11.48
CA GLY A 110 4.22 -7.11 -12.36
C GLY A 110 4.27 -6.74 -13.84
N ARG A 111 4.67 -7.71 -14.67
CA ARG A 111 4.73 -7.59 -16.14
C ARG A 111 3.60 -8.37 -16.80
N GLY A 112 3.30 -8.05 -18.06
CA GLY A 112 2.37 -8.82 -18.90
C GLY A 112 0.97 -8.24 -18.98
N ASN A 113 0.00 -9.07 -19.38
CA ASN A 113 -1.39 -8.65 -19.65
C ASN A 113 -2.27 -8.66 -18.39
N GLN A 114 -1.95 -9.52 -17.42
CA GLN A 114 -2.54 -9.53 -16.08
C GLN A 114 -1.47 -9.05 -15.11
N ALA A 115 -1.42 -7.73 -14.90
CA ALA A 115 -0.42 -7.11 -14.06
C ALA A 115 -0.89 -7.09 -12.60
N VAL A 116 0.07 -7.18 -11.68
CA VAL A 116 -0.16 -6.97 -10.25
C VAL A 116 0.77 -5.85 -9.80
N ALA A 117 0.22 -4.81 -9.17
CA ALA A 117 1.00 -3.74 -8.55
C ALA A 117 0.82 -3.83 -7.03
N VAL A 118 1.93 -3.98 -6.31
CA VAL A 118 1.92 -3.96 -4.85
C VAL A 118 2.61 -2.69 -4.38
N PHE A 119 1.90 -1.85 -3.66
CA PHE A 119 2.43 -0.67 -2.99
C PHE A 119 2.53 -0.96 -1.49
N VAL A 120 3.70 -0.76 -0.92
CA VAL A 120 3.95 -0.92 0.51
C VAL A 120 4.15 0.48 1.09
N PHE A 121 3.17 0.96 1.84
CA PHE A 121 3.27 2.20 2.59
C PHE A 121 3.94 1.88 3.92
N GLU A 122 5.15 2.42 4.13
CA GLU A 122 5.99 2.14 5.29
C GLU A 122 6.50 3.45 5.91
N PRO A 123 6.82 3.47 7.21
CA PRO A 123 7.52 4.62 7.79
C PRO A 123 8.82 4.84 7.01
N ALA A 124 9.10 6.09 6.63
CA ALA A 124 10.40 6.43 6.09
C ALA A 124 11.42 6.04 7.15
N GLN A 125 12.30 5.11 6.82
CA GLN A 125 13.46 4.86 7.64
C GLN A 125 14.21 6.19 7.66
N SER A 126 14.06 6.96 8.74
CA SER A 126 15.10 7.91 9.10
C SER A 126 16.38 7.11 8.98
N GLN A 127 17.36 7.60 8.21
CA GLN A 127 18.73 7.23 8.46
C GLN A 127 18.83 7.22 9.98
N ARG A 128 18.93 6.02 10.57
CA ARG A 128 19.34 5.93 11.96
C ARG A 128 20.60 6.76 11.94
N LEU A 129 20.55 7.92 12.61
CA LEU A 129 21.75 8.60 13.01
C LEU A 129 22.67 7.47 13.45
N ASP A 130 23.81 7.34 12.77
CA ASP A 130 24.97 6.61 13.24
C ASP A 130 25.36 7.28 14.57
N TYR A 131 24.55 7.04 15.60
CA TYR A 131 24.97 7.12 16.95
C TYR A 131 25.99 6.01 17.04
N ASN A 132 27.25 6.42 16.96
CA ASN A 132 28.36 5.80 17.66
C ASN A 132 27.92 5.50 19.10
N VAL A 133 27.21 4.39 19.27
CA VAL A 133 27.06 3.70 20.54
C VAL A 133 27.86 2.44 20.34
N GLY A 134 29.10 2.50 20.84
CA GLY A 134 29.79 1.29 21.20
C GLY A 134 28.86 0.41 22.02
N THR A 135 28.79 -0.85 21.62
CA THR A 135 28.32 -1.99 22.44
C THR A 135 26.91 -1.90 23.04
N ALA A 136 25.97 -2.63 22.45
CA ALA A 136 25.07 -3.48 23.23
C ALA A 136 24.53 -4.62 22.35
N VAL A 137 25.20 -5.77 22.42
CA VAL A 137 24.66 -7.06 22.00
C VAL A 137 23.50 -7.38 22.93
N ILE A 138 22.27 -7.32 22.43
CA ILE A 138 21.11 -7.80 23.18
C ILE A 138 21.03 -9.32 22.96
N LYS A 139 21.73 -10.08 23.81
CA LYS A 139 21.34 -11.47 24.11
C LYS A 139 20.06 -11.38 24.93
N GLY A 140 18.92 -11.69 24.33
CA GLY A 140 17.71 -11.95 25.13
C GLY A 140 17.80 -13.32 25.80
N PRO A 141 17.56 -13.46 27.10
CA PRO A 141 17.01 -14.69 27.65
C PRO A 141 15.48 -14.66 27.48
N VAL A 142 14.93 -15.74 26.92
CA VAL A 142 13.50 -16.04 26.99
C VAL A 142 13.19 -16.43 28.43
N GLU A 143 12.59 -15.52 29.19
CA GLU A 143 12.02 -15.85 30.51
C GLU A 143 10.50 -15.93 30.35
N CYS A 144 9.99 -17.17 30.35
CA CYS A 144 8.55 -17.45 30.33
C CYS A 144 7.93 -17.03 31.66
N ALA A 145 6.86 -16.26 31.58
CA ALA A 145 6.08 -15.74 32.69
C ALA A 145 5.58 -16.85 33.64
N GLY A 146 5.91 -16.71 34.93
CA GLY A 146 5.28 -17.45 36.02
C GLY A 146 3.90 -16.87 36.35
N ALA A 147 2.93 -17.75 36.55
CA ALA A 147 1.61 -17.45 37.12
C ALA A 147 1.33 -18.45 38.27
N PRO A 148 0.37 -18.22 39.18
CA PRO A 148 0.65 -18.06 40.60
C PRO A 148 0.31 -19.28 41.48
N VAL A 149 0.76 -19.15 42.73
CA VAL A 149 0.62 -20.05 43.88
C VAL A 149 -0.81 -20.58 44.10
N SER A 150 -0.94 -21.89 44.32
CA SER A 150 -2.04 -22.48 45.08
C SER A 150 -1.49 -23.51 46.08
N ARG A 151 -1.61 -23.20 47.37
CA ARG A 151 -1.55 -24.18 48.46
C ARG A 151 -2.90 -24.91 48.48
N PHE A 152 -2.93 -26.23 48.57
CA PHE A 152 -3.91 -26.94 49.40
C PHE A 152 -3.45 -28.38 49.71
N ARG A 153 -3.30 -28.60 51.03
CA ARG A 153 -3.32 -29.84 51.83
C ARG A 153 -2.25 -30.92 51.61
#